data_AF-A0A1V6D3D0-F1
#
_entry.id   AF-A0A1V6D3D0-F1
#
_cell.length_a   1.000
_cell.length_b   1.000
_cell.length_c   1.000
_cell.angle_alpha   90.00
_cell.angle_beta   90.00
_cell.angle_gamma   90.00
#
_symmetry.space_group_name_H-M   'P 1'
#
loop_
_entity.id
_entity.type
_entity.pdbx_description
1 polymer ?
#
loop_
_entity_poly.entity_id
_entity_poly.type
_entity_poly.pdbx_seq_one_letter_code
_entity_poly.pdbx_strand_id
1 'polypeptide(L)'
;MNSRTWWWVAAVGVIGVACWVSSAGAAPKDKGEKAGAEDVMGIIEADCNLTDEQKEKVAKLKEERDKKTAERQDKIDKARQKVAAIKDKRQKERMGQELRLAEKQMETYGQKWDAPVIALLKPEQKLVLFNKLVDRKVKEEFHGFSWTEDQSTKVKDVCEKAAKKLAAGSTFSGAQMGSIYKEIVMSVMAPDQRKDYLADKQKEMKQQRK
;
A
#
# COMPACT_ATOMS: atom_id res chain seq x y z
N MET A 1 -38.05 -66.70 10.17
CA MET A 1 -37.05 -67.73 10.56
C MET A 1 -35.67 -67.25 10.14
N ASN A 2 -34.72 -67.36 11.08
CA ASN A 2 -33.26 -67.23 10.98
C ASN A 2 -32.61 -65.85 10.81
N SER A 3 -32.30 -65.29 11.99
CA SER A 3 -31.13 -64.51 12.39
C SER A 3 -29.82 -64.84 11.67
N ARG A 4 -28.95 -63.82 11.51
CA ARG A 4 -27.51 -63.91 11.84
C ARG A 4 -26.84 -62.54 11.79
N THR A 5 -26.58 -62.00 12.98
CA THR A 5 -25.51 -61.06 13.31
C THR A 5 -24.16 -61.75 13.17
N TRP A 6 -23.18 -61.16 12.49
CA TRP A 6 -21.76 -61.48 12.70
C TRP A 6 -20.91 -60.21 12.71
N TRP A 7 -20.14 -60.08 13.79
CA TRP A 7 -19.09 -59.12 14.08
C TRP A 7 -17.72 -59.72 13.74
N TRP A 8 -16.66 -58.89 13.90
CA TRP A 8 -15.21 -59.18 13.98
C TRP A 8 -14.43 -59.18 12.65
N VAL A 9 -13.17 -58.76 12.56
CA VAL A 9 -12.28 -57.79 13.27
C VAL A 9 -11.08 -57.59 12.33
N ALA A 10 -10.32 -56.51 12.55
CA ALA A 10 -9.15 -56.09 11.79
C ALA A 10 -8.09 -57.18 11.53
N ALA A 11 -7.42 -57.07 10.37
CA ALA A 11 -6.08 -57.57 10.16
C ALA A 11 -5.20 -56.50 9.50
N VAL A 12 -4.09 -56.24 10.16
CA VAL A 12 -3.00 -55.32 9.83
C VAL A 12 -2.20 -55.88 8.66
N GLY A 13 -1.88 -55.02 7.68
CA GLY A 13 -1.01 -55.36 6.55
C GLY A 13 -0.05 -54.21 6.25
N VAL A 14 1.20 -54.38 6.66
CA VAL A 14 2.34 -53.49 6.46
C VAL A 14 2.80 -53.55 5.00
N ILE A 15 2.77 -52.41 4.30
CA ILE A 15 3.57 -52.08 3.11
C ILE A 15 3.96 -50.61 3.33
N GLY A 16 5.22 -50.21 3.47
CA GLY A 16 6.33 -50.56 2.60
C GLY A 16 6.62 -49.37 1.68
N VAL A 17 7.22 -48.33 2.27
CA VAL A 17 8.05 -47.26 1.69
C VAL A 17 7.86 -46.93 0.19
N ALA A 18 7.32 -45.74 -0.08
CA ALA A 18 7.81 -44.89 -1.16
C ALA A 18 7.82 -43.43 -0.68
N CYS A 19 9.01 -42.96 -0.29
CA CYS A 19 9.31 -41.55 -0.13
C CYS A 19 9.07 -40.83 -1.46
N TRP A 20 8.02 -40.04 -1.54
CA TRP A 20 7.98 -38.88 -2.43
C TRP A 20 7.74 -37.65 -1.57
N VAL A 21 8.84 -36.98 -1.24
CA VAL A 21 8.85 -35.61 -0.74
C VAL A 21 8.38 -34.72 -1.90
N SER A 22 7.07 -34.61 -2.04
CA SER A 22 6.46 -33.48 -2.74
C SER A 22 6.12 -32.48 -1.67
N SER A 23 7.03 -31.52 -1.51
CA SER A 23 6.84 -30.27 -0.82
C SER A 23 5.43 -29.75 -1.16
N ALA A 24 4.48 -29.95 -0.24
CA ALA A 24 3.21 -29.27 -0.28
C ALA A 24 3.55 -27.79 -0.24
N GLY A 25 3.50 -27.19 -1.42
CA GLY A 25 3.83 -25.80 -1.65
C GLY A 25 3.10 -24.99 -0.62
N ALA A 26 3.88 -24.31 0.21
CA ALA A 26 3.41 -23.15 0.93
C ALA A 26 2.55 -22.35 -0.04
N ALA A 27 1.29 -22.15 0.35
CA ALA A 27 0.34 -21.32 -0.37
C ALA A 27 1.09 -20.07 -0.86
N PRO A 28 0.96 -19.68 -2.13
CA PRO A 28 1.64 -18.50 -2.63
C PRO A 28 1.26 -17.35 -1.71
N LYS A 29 2.26 -16.85 -0.95
CA LYS A 29 2.11 -15.63 -0.18
C LYS A 29 1.53 -14.62 -1.15
N ASP A 30 0.35 -14.17 -0.79
CA ASP A 30 -0.42 -13.13 -1.43
C ASP A 30 0.52 -11.94 -1.72
N LYS A 31 1.13 -11.93 -2.91
CA LYS A 31 1.83 -10.77 -3.47
C LYS A 31 0.75 -9.84 -4.01
N GLY A 32 -0.08 -9.39 -3.09
CA GLY A 32 -1.25 -8.55 -3.32
C GLY A 32 -1.47 -7.56 -2.20
N GLU A 33 -0.66 -7.59 -1.14
CA GLU A 33 -0.58 -6.47 -0.20
C GLU A 33 0.06 -5.31 -0.98
N LYS A 34 -0.82 -4.46 -1.53
CA LYS A 34 -0.44 -3.22 -2.18
C LYS A 34 0.49 -2.48 -1.24
N ALA A 35 1.77 -2.42 -1.61
CA ALA A 35 2.78 -1.62 -0.94
C ALA A 35 2.17 -0.24 -0.62
N GLY A 36 2.09 0.03 0.68
CA GLY A 36 1.56 1.21 1.34
C GLY A 36 0.83 2.21 0.44
N ALA A 37 -0.50 2.16 0.44
CA ALA A 37 -1.20 3.44 0.49
C ALA A 37 -0.69 4.11 1.77
N GLU A 38 0.26 5.04 1.63
CA GLU A 38 0.77 5.85 2.72
C GLU A 38 -0.46 6.35 3.47
N ASP A 39 -0.64 5.93 4.73
CA ASP A 39 -1.81 6.29 5.54
C ASP A 39 -1.67 7.75 6.01
N VAL A 40 -1.68 8.65 5.02
CA VAL A 40 -1.52 10.09 5.16
C VAL A 40 -2.64 10.61 6.07
N MET A 41 -3.87 10.16 5.85
CA MET A 41 -5.02 10.53 6.67
C MET A 41 -4.87 10.11 8.13
N GLY A 42 -4.46 8.86 8.41
CA GLY A 42 -4.25 8.40 9.78
C GLY A 42 -3.16 9.18 10.52
N ILE A 43 -2.05 9.50 9.83
CA ILE A 43 -0.98 10.34 10.41
C ILE A 43 -1.49 11.77 10.67
N ILE A 44 -2.26 12.34 9.75
CA ILE A 44 -2.80 13.70 9.92
C ILE A 44 -3.75 13.78 11.12
N GLU A 45 -4.63 12.79 11.30
CA GLU A 45 -5.55 12.74 12.43
C GLU A 45 -4.82 12.49 13.76
N ALA A 46 -3.79 11.64 13.78
CA ALA A 46 -3.11 11.22 15.01
C ALA A 46 -1.97 12.17 15.46
N ASP A 47 -1.18 12.69 14.52
CA ASP A 47 0.12 13.31 14.83
C ASP A 47 0.19 14.81 14.51
N CYS A 48 -0.66 15.34 13.62
CA CYS A 48 -0.55 16.73 13.14
C CYS A 48 -1.20 17.79 14.04
N ASN A 49 -1.67 17.44 15.25
CA ASN A 49 -2.27 18.38 16.22
C ASN A 49 -3.22 19.39 15.57
N LEU A 50 -4.27 18.88 14.92
CA LEU A 50 -5.24 19.70 14.19
C LEU A 50 -6.04 20.59 15.14
N THR A 51 -6.32 21.83 14.72
CA THR A 51 -7.32 22.69 15.39
C THR A 51 -8.72 22.11 15.21
N ASP A 52 -9.67 22.51 16.04
CA ASP A 52 -11.05 22.00 15.94
C ASP A 52 -11.69 22.37 14.59
N GLU A 53 -11.39 23.55 14.06
CA GLU A 53 -11.81 23.96 12.71
C GLU A 53 -11.17 23.09 11.61
N GLN A 54 -9.90 22.71 11.76
CA GLN A 54 -9.23 21.78 10.84
C GLN A 54 -9.88 20.40 10.93
N LYS A 55 -10.14 19.88 12.14
CA LYS A 55 -10.80 18.57 12.33
C LYS A 55 -12.18 18.53 11.67
N GLU A 56 -12.99 19.58 11.82
CA GLU A 56 -14.30 19.66 11.18
C GLU A 56 -14.19 19.62 9.65
N LYS A 57 -13.25 20.39 9.07
CA LYS A 57 -13.00 20.39 7.62
C LYS A 57 -12.49 19.04 7.12
N VAL A 58 -11.60 18.39 7.87
CA VAL A 58 -11.09 17.05 7.56
C VAL A 58 -12.21 16.00 7.61
N ALA A 59 -13.08 16.05 8.60
CA ALA A 59 -14.23 15.15 8.72
C ALA A 59 -15.19 15.30 7.51
N LYS A 60 -15.50 16.54 7.10
CA LYS A 60 -16.34 16.80 5.91
C LYS A 60 -15.69 16.26 4.62
N LEU A 61 -14.39 16.47 4.44
CA LEU A 61 -13.65 15.95 3.30
C LEU A 61 -13.63 14.41 3.29
N LYS A 62 -13.54 13.78 4.46
CA LYS A 62 -13.59 12.32 4.62
C LYS A 62 -14.96 11.75 4.25
N GLU A 63 -16.03 12.39 4.72
CA GLU A 63 -17.39 12.01 4.36
C GLU A 63 -17.63 12.14 2.84
N GLU A 64 -17.17 13.23 2.23
CA GLU A 64 -17.27 13.44 0.78
C GLU A 64 -16.47 12.38 0.00
N ARG A 65 -15.28 12.02 0.50
CA ARG A 65 -14.45 10.94 -0.04
C ARG A 65 -15.19 9.62 0.03
N ASP A 66 -15.71 9.26 1.19
CA ASP A 66 -16.36 7.96 1.41
C ASP A 66 -17.60 7.83 0.52
N LYS A 67 -18.39 8.90 0.42
CA LYS A 67 -19.53 8.96 -0.50
C LYS A 67 -19.11 8.77 -1.95
N LYS A 68 -18.16 9.57 -2.46
CA LYS A 68 -17.72 9.48 -3.86
C LYS A 68 -17.02 8.16 -4.16
N THR A 69 -16.33 7.57 -3.19
CA THR A 69 -15.68 6.26 -3.31
C THR A 69 -16.72 5.16 -3.40
N ALA A 70 -17.74 5.18 -2.54
CA ALA A 70 -18.87 4.25 -2.59
C ALA A 70 -19.63 4.35 -3.92
N GLU A 71 -19.94 5.56 -4.39
CA GLU A 71 -20.60 5.78 -5.69
C GLU A 71 -19.78 5.25 -6.88
N ARG A 72 -18.46 5.40 -6.83
CA ARG A 72 -17.56 4.86 -7.88
C ARG A 72 -17.41 3.34 -7.80
N GLN A 73 -17.31 2.79 -6.58
CA GLN A 73 -17.25 1.36 -6.34
C GLN A 73 -18.51 0.67 -6.86
N ASP A 74 -19.69 1.21 -6.55
CA ASP A 74 -20.97 0.70 -7.06
C ASP A 74 -21.01 0.68 -8.60
N LYS A 75 -20.50 1.73 -9.26
CA LYS A 75 -20.38 1.76 -10.73
C LYS A 75 -19.45 0.67 -11.27
N ILE A 76 -18.32 0.44 -10.60
CA ILE A 76 -17.36 -0.61 -10.97
C ILE A 76 -17.98 -2.00 -10.78
N ASP A 77 -18.69 -2.23 -9.68
CA ASP A 77 -19.32 -3.53 -9.42
C ASP A 77 -20.48 -3.81 -10.38
N LYS A 78 -21.28 -2.79 -10.72
CA LYS A 78 -22.28 -2.89 -11.80
C LYS A 78 -21.62 -3.17 -13.15
N ALA A 79 -20.48 -2.56 -13.45
CA ALA A 79 -19.73 -2.83 -14.68
C ALA A 79 -19.16 -4.26 -14.70
N ARG A 80 -18.64 -4.75 -13.58
CA ARG A 80 -18.17 -6.15 -13.42
C ARG A 80 -19.27 -7.15 -13.73
N GLN A 81 -20.45 -6.96 -13.15
CA GLN A 81 -21.60 -7.83 -13.39
C GLN A 81 -22.01 -7.81 -14.87
N LYS A 82 -22.04 -6.62 -15.49
CA LYS A 82 -22.33 -6.49 -16.93
C LYS A 82 -21.29 -7.22 -17.79
N VAL A 83 -20.00 -7.06 -17.52
CA VAL A 83 -18.93 -7.76 -18.26
C VAL A 83 -19.04 -9.28 -18.11
N ALA A 84 -19.37 -9.77 -16.91
CA ALA A 84 -19.54 -11.19 -16.65
C ALA A 84 -20.71 -11.81 -17.43
N ALA A 85 -21.80 -11.05 -17.62
CA ALA A 85 -22.99 -11.48 -18.35
C ALA A 85 -22.83 -11.50 -19.89
N ILE A 86 -21.80 -10.85 -20.44
CA ILE A 86 -21.56 -10.81 -21.88
C ILE A 86 -21.06 -12.17 -22.39
N LYS A 87 -21.76 -12.73 -23.37
CA LYS A 87 -21.39 -13.97 -24.06
C LYS A 87 -20.46 -13.73 -25.26
N ASP A 88 -20.58 -12.58 -25.93
CA ASP A 88 -19.73 -12.25 -27.07
C ASP A 88 -18.30 -11.92 -26.62
N LYS A 89 -17.32 -12.65 -27.16
CA LYS A 89 -15.92 -12.55 -26.74
C LYS A 89 -15.34 -11.15 -27.01
N ARG A 90 -15.64 -10.56 -28.17
CA ARG A 90 -15.07 -9.26 -28.58
C ARG A 90 -15.65 -8.12 -27.75
N GLN A 91 -16.95 -8.16 -27.47
CA GLN A 91 -17.63 -7.21 -26.61
C GLN A 91 -17.18 -7.36 -25.15
N LYS A 92 -16.97 -8.60 -24.67
CA LYS A 92 -16.45 -8.87 -23.32
C LYS A 92 -15.03 -8.34 -23.14
N GLU A 93 -14.16 -8.52 -24.12
CA GLU A 93 -12.80 -7.98 -24.09
C GLU A 93 -12.79 -6.44 -24.07
N ARG A 94 -13.59 -5.79 -24.93
CA ARG A 94 -13.68 -4.32 -24.97
C ARG A 94 -14.17 -3.73 -23.64
N MET A 95 -15.28 -4.24 -23.13
CA MET A 95 -15.87 -3.78 -21.86
C MET A 95 -14.97 -4.15 -20.66
N GLY A 96 -14.23 -5.27 -20.75
CA GLY A 96 -13.24 -5.66 -19.75
C GLY A 96 -12.05 -4.69 -19.68
N GLN A 97 -11.62 -4.12 -20.80
CA GLN A 97 -10.58 -3.07 -20.79
C GLN A 97 -11.09 -1.77 -20.16
N GLU A 98 -12.32 -1.36 -20.46
CA GLU A 98 -12.95 -0.19 -19.84
C GLU A 98 -13.10 -0.35 -18.32
N LEU A 99 -13.49 -1.56 -17.87
CA LEU A 99 -13.57 -1.89 -16.45
C LEU A 99 -12.20 -1.78 -15.76
N ARG A 100 -11.13 -2.35 -16.34
CA ARG A 100 -9.77 -2.24 -15.80
C ARG A 100 -9.30 -0.79 -15.73
N LEU A 101 -9.66 0.03 -16.72
CA LEU A 101 -9.37 1.46 -16.71
C LEU A 101 -10.09 2.17 -15.56
N ALA A 102 -11.37 1.85 -15.32
CA ALA A 102 -12.14 2.40 -14.20
C ALA A 102 -11.57 1.98 -12.83
N GLU A 103 -11.16 0.72 -12.68
CA GLU A 103 -10.49 0.21 -11.47
C GLU A 103 -9.17 0.95 -11.21
N LYS A 104 -8.35 1.14 -12.25
CA LYS A 104 -7.11 1.92 -12.15
C LYS A 104 -7.37 3.40 -11.82
N GLN A 105 -8.46 3.97 -12.36
CA GLN A 105 -8.87 5.33 -12.03
C GLN A 105 -9.31 5.46 -10.57
N MET A 106 -9.95 4.45 -9.98
CA MET A 106 -10.28 4.45 -8.55
C MET A 106 -9.01 4.47 -7.69
N GLU A 107 -7.99 3.68 -8.04
CA GLU A 107 -6.73 3.66 -7.30
C GLU A 107 -6.03 5.03 -7.33
N THR A 108 -5.98 5.68 -8.50
CA THR A 108 -5.46 7.06 -8.61
C THR A 108 -6.34 8.11 -7.96
N TYR A 109 -7.64 7.83 -7.78
CA TYR A 109 -8.56 8.73 -7.08
C TYR A 109 -8.26 8.81 -5.59
N GLY A 110 -7.88 7.69 -4.96
CA GLY A 110 -7.46 7.66 -3.55
C GLY A 110 -6.33 8.65 -3.25
N GLN A 111 -5.29 8.68 -4.10
CA GLN A 111 -4.14 9.58 -3.95
C GLN A 111 -4.48 11.07 -4.13
N LYS A 112 -5.55 11.39 -4.86
CA LYS A 112 -5.96 12.79 -5.08
C LYS A 112 -6.66 13.41 -3.87
N TRP A 113 -7.14 12.59 -2.94
CA TRP A 113 -7.86 13.06 -1.75
C TRP A 113 -6.98 13.59 -0.63
N ASP A 114 -5.70 13.22 -0.63
CA ASP A 114 -4.77 13.75 0.36
C ASP A 114 -4.48 15.24 0.13
N ALA A 115 -4.62 15.73 -1.12
CA ALA A 115 -4.27 17.10 -1.48
C ALA A 115 -5.12 18.18 -0.78
N PRO A 116 -6.47 18.08 -0.77
CA PRO A 116 -7.31 19.01 0.00
C PRO A 116 -6.99 19.01 1.50
N VAL A 117 -6.73 17.84 2.08
CA VAL A 117 -6.46 17.70 3.51
C VAL A 117 -5.09 18.30 3.86
N ILE A 118 -4.07 18.02 3.05
CA ILE A 118 -2.73 18.60 3.23
C ILE A 118 -2.76 20.13 3.03
N ALA A 119 -3.63 20.65 2.16
CA ALA A 119 -3.80 22.08 1.98
C ALA A 119 -4.33 22.79 3.25
N LEU A 120 -5.03 22.07 4.14
CA LEU A 120 -5.49 22.60 5.43
C LEU A 120 -4.37 22.72 6.46
N LEU A 121 -3.24 22.03 6.25
CA LEU A 121 -2.15 21.96 7.22
C LEU A 121 -1.25 23.20 7.16
N LYS A 122 -0.86 23.68 8.34
CA LYS A 122 0.20 24.68 8.51
C LYS A 122 1.56 24.09 8.13
N PRO A 123 2.58 24.91 7.80
CA PRO A 123 3.92 24.43 7.47
C PRO A 123 4.52 23.50 8.53
N GLU A 124 4.32 23.79 9.81
CA GLU A 124 4.79 22.96 10.94
C GLU A 124 4.09 21.60 10.98
N GLN A 125 2.79 21.54 10.68
CA GLN A 125 2.01 20.30 10.62
C GLN A 125 2.43 19.46 9.40
N LYS A 126 2.72 20.11 8.26
CA LYS A 126 3.29 19.44 7.09
C LYS A 126 4.65 18.82 7.41
N LEU A 127 5.50 19.51 8.17
CA LEU A 127 6.78 18.96 8.63
C LEU A 127 6.59 17.70 9.46
N VAL A 128 5.64 17.70 10.40
CA VAL A 128 5.31 16.51 11.20
C VAL A 128 4.88 15.35 10.30
N LEU A 129 3.98 15.62 9.34
CA LEU A 129 3.54 14.63 8.36
C LEU A 129 4.71 14.02 7.58
N PHE A 130 5.59 14.86 7.02
CA PHE A 130 6.76 14.38 6.27
C PHE A 130 7.70 13.53 7.13
N ASN A 131 8.01 13.98 8.35
CA ASN A 131 8.87 13.22 9.26
C ASN A 131 8.28 11.84 9.57
N LYS A 132 6.96 11.76 9.83
CA LYS A 132 6.28 10.51 10.13
C LYS A 132 6.24 9.55 8.94
N LEU A 133 5.99 10.07 7.74
CA LEU A 133 5.97 9.27 6.52
C LEU A 133 7.36 8.72 6.18
N VAL A 134 8.40 9.55 6.33
CA VAL A 134 9.79 9.12 6.18
C VAL A 134 10.15 8.06 7.22
N ASP A 135 9.86 8.31 8.50
CA ASP A 135 10.21 7.38 9.58
C ASP A 135 9.53 6.02 9.39
N ARG A 136 8.26 6.02 8.98
CA ARG A 136 7.52 4.79 8.64
C ARG A 136 8.19 4.04 7.50
N LYS A 137 8.52 4.75 6.41
CA LYS A 137 9.14 4.14 5.23
C LYS A 137 10.54 3.58 5.52
N VAL A 138 11.33 4.29 6.33
CA VAL A 138 12.63 3.81 6.76
C VAL A 138 12.49 2.58 7.67
N LYS A 139 11.51 2.54 8.58
CA LYS A 139 11.27 1.35 9.41
C LYS A 139 10.76 0.13 8.62
N GLU A 140 10.01 0.39 7.54
CA GLU A 140 9.56 -0.65 6.60
C GLU A 140 10.73 -1.23 5.80
N GLU A 141 11.65 -0.39 5.31
CA GLU A 141 12.81 -0.84 4.52
C GLU A 141 13.99 -1.32 5.37
N PHE A 142 14.16 -0.77 6.58
CA PHE A 142 15.26 -1.05 7.51
C PHE A 142 14.69 -1.43 8.88
N HIS A 143 14.39 -2.71 9.07
CA HIS A 143 13.85 -3.23 10.33
C HIS A 143 14.76 -2.93 11.54
N GLY A 144 14.16 -2.42 12.62
CA GLY A 144 14.88 -2.10 13.86
C GLY A 144 15.75 -0.85 13.79
N PHE A 145 15.65 -0.07 12.71
CA PHE A 145 16.42 1.15 12.53
C PHE A 145 15.94 2.28 13.46
N SER A 146 16.90 2.98 14.06
CA SER A 146 16.69 4.20 14.83
C SER A 146 17.65 5.28 14.37
N TRP A 147 17.13 6.48 14.14
CA TRP A 147 17.97 7.64 13.83
C TRP A 147 18.88 7.99 15.01
N THR A 148 20.14 8.31 14.74
CA THR A 148 20.94 9.08 15.69
C THR A 148 20.41 10.52 15.80
N GLU A 149 20.85 11.27 16.81
CA GLU A 149 20.46 12.67 16.98
C GLU A 149 20.88 13.55 15.78
N ASP A 150 22.12 13.36 15.30
CA ASP A 150 22.64 14.04 14.11
C ASP A 150 21.84 13.68 12.85
N GLN A 151 21.46 12.41 12.69
CA GLN A 151 20.65 11.98 11.56
C GLN A 151 19.24 12.53 11.64
N SER A 152 18.62 12.52 12.82
CA SER A 152 17.29 13.08 13.06
C SER A 152 17.22 14.54 12.67
N THR A 153 18.27 15.31 13.01
CA THR A 153 18.38 16.73 12.64
C THR A 153 18.46 16.89 11.12
N LYS A 154 19.28 16.10 10.43
CA LYS A 154 19.40 16.14 8.96
C LYS A 154 18.12 15.68 8.26
N VAL A 155 17.43 14.66 8.77
CA VAL A 155 16.11 14.23 8.28
C VAL A 155 15.12 15.38 8.38
N LYS A 156 15.07 16.04 9.54
CA LYS A 156 14.19 17.19 9.77
C LYS A 156 14.48 18.31 8.78
N ASP A 157 15.74 18.64 8.51
CA ASP A 157 16.13 19.66 7.53
C ASP A 157 15.65 19.32 6.11
N VAL A 158 15.79 18.06 5.69
CA VAL A 158 15.30 17.60 4.38
C VAL A 158 13.78 17.69 4.32
N CYS A 159 13.09 17.25 5.38
CA CYS A 159 11.63 17.33 5.48
C CYS A 159 11.12 18.78 5.50
N GLU A 160 11.83 19.71 6.15
CA GLU A 160 11.49 21.14 6.13
C GLU A 160 11.63 21.75 4.74
N LYS A 161 12.70 21.42 4.02
CA LYS A 161 12.88 21.86 2.63
C LYS A 161 11.76 21.30 1.74
N ALA A 162 11.35 20.06 1.95
CA ALA A 162 10.25 19.45 1.24
C ALA A 162 8.90 20.12 1.57
N ALA A 163 8.62 20.36 2.86
CA ALA A 163 7.40 21.00 3.33
C ALA A 163 7.24 22.42 2.75
N LYS A 164 8.34 23.19 2.66
CA LYS A 164 8.34 24.53 2.06
C LYS A 164 8.06 24.52 0.55
N LYS A 165 8.46 23.46 -0.16
CA LYS A 165 8.21 23.30 -1.61
C LYS A 165 6.79 22.83 -1.91
N LEU A 166 6.05 22.35 -0.91
CA LEU A 166 4.70 21.82 -1.10
C LEU A 166 3.67 22.95 -1.18
N ALA A 167 3.41 23.42 -2.41
CA ALA A 167 2.41 24.44 -2.69
C ALA A 167 1.01 24.01 -2.22
N ALA A 168 0.19 24.98 -1.79
CA ALA A 168 -1.21 24.74 -1.45
C ALA A 168 -1.95 24.13 -2.66
N GLY A 169 -2.65 23.00 -2.44
CA GLY A 169 -3.34 22.25 -3.50
C GLY A 169 -2.47 21.23 -4.25
N SER A 170 -1.20 21.04 -3.86
CA SER A 170 -0.38 19.96 -4.41
C SER A 170 -0.87 18.60 -3.91
N THR A 171 -1.03 17.64 -4.81
CA THR A 171 -1.22 16.24 -4.44
C THR A 171 0.08 15.69 -3.89
N PHE A 172 -0.04 14.83 -2.88
CA PHE A 172 1.07 14.05 -2.40
C PHE A 172 1.28 12.90 -3.38
N SER A 173 2.23 13.04 -4.29
CA SER A 173 2.54 11.96 -5.21
C SER A 173 3.59 11.03 -4.61
N GLY A 174 3.44 9.72 -4.80
CA GLY A 174 4.49 8.76 -4.44
C GLY A 174 5.84 9.06 -5.10
N ALA A 175 5.86 9.82 -6.21
CA ALA A 175 7.08 10.32 -6.84
C ALA A 175 7.79 11.41 -6.00
N GLN A 176 7.05 12.34 -5.42
CA GLN A 176 7.62 13.35 -4.51
C GLN A 176 8.18 12.70 -3.25
N MET A 177 7.45 11.75 -2.65
CA MET A 177 7.98 10.99 -1.52
C MET A 177 9.18 10.15 -1.89
N GLY A 178 9.16 9.51 -3.06
CA GLY A 178 10.33 8.80 -3.58
C GLY A 178 11.56 9.70 -3.69
N SER A 179 11.39 10.97 -4.10
CA SER A 179 12.50 11.93 -4.18
C SER A 179 13.02 12.33 -2.80
N ILE A 180 12.13 12.64 -1.85
CA ILE A 180 12.51 13.01 -0.47
C ILE A 180 13.22 11.84 0.20
N TYR A 181 12.63 10.66 0.09
CA TYR A 181 13.20 9.44 0.63
C TYR A 181 14.58 9.15 0.05
N LYS A 182 14.74 9.30 -1.27
CA LYS A 182 16.05 9.16 -1.93
C LYS A 182 17.06 10.19 -1.41
N GLU A 183 16.67 11.44 -1.21
CA GLU A 183 17.55 12.47 -0.64
C GLU A 183 18.03 12.10 0.77
N ILE A 184 17.12 11.57 1.60
CA ILE A 184 17.41 11.12 2.96
C ILE A 184 18.38 9.94 2.95
N VAL A 185 18.09 8.90 2.16
CA VAL A 185 18.99 7.75 2.03
C VAL A 185 20.37 8.23 1.57
N MET A 186 20.43 9.06 0.54
CA MET A 186 21.70 9.49 -0.05
C MET A 186 22.52 10.45 0.83
N SER A 187 21.87 11.27 1.67
CA SER A 187 22.53 12.38 2.38
C SER A 187 22.61 12.19 3.89
N VAL A 188 21.77 11.34 4.47
CA VAL A 188 21.64 11.16 5.92
C VAL A 188 22.09 9.77 6.38
N MET A 189 21.75 8.72 5.63
CA MET A 189 22.10 7.36 6.03
C MET A 189 23.60 7.07 5.88
N ALA A 190 24.10 6.13 6.67
CA ALA A 190 25.50 5.71 6.60
C ALA A 190 25.81 4.99 5.26
N PRO A 191 27.08 4.98 4.79
CA PRO A 191 27.43 4.43 3.48
C PRO A 191 27.09 2.95 3.29
N ASP A 192 27.19 2.16 4.36
CA ASP A 192 26.79 0.76 4.45
C ASP A 192 25.27 0.59 4.26
N GLN A 193 24.46 1.39 4.95
CA GLN A 193 22.99 1.38 4.83
C GLN A 193 22.52 1.79 3.42
N ARG A 194 23.23 2.76 2.81
CA ARG A 194 23.00 3.20 1.43
C ARG A 194 23.22 2.08 0.42
N LYS A 195 24.22 1.22 0.66
CA LYS A 195 24.60 0.16 -0.27
C LYS A 195 23.46 -0.84 -0.46
N ASP A 196 22.75 -1.19 0.61
CA ASP A 196 21.64 -2.14 0.58
C ASP A 196 20.44 -1.58 -0.19
N TYR A 197 20.06 -0.32 0.08
CA TYR A 197 19.00 0.37 -0.68
C TYR A 197 19.30 0.45 -2.18
N LEU A 198 20.54 0.82 -2.53
CA LEU A 198 20.95 0.94 -3.93
C LEU A 198 20.95 -0.43 -4.63
N ALA A 199 21.33 -1.50 -3.95
CA ALA A 199 21.32 -2.85 -4.50
C ALA A 199 19.90 -3.31 -4.86
N ASP A 200 18.91 -3.00 -4.03
CA ASP A 200 17.52 -3.39 -4.27
C ASP A 200 16.84 -2.56 -5.35
N LYS A 201 17.09 -1.24 -5.40
CA LYS A 201 16.61 -0.38 -6.51
C LYS A 201 17.20 -0.81 -7.85
N GLN A 202 18.45 -1.29 -7.88
CA GLN A 202 19.07 -1.78 -9.10
C GLN A 202 18.43 -3.09 -9.61
N LYS A 203 17.95 -3.95 -8.71
CA LYS A 203 17.19 -5.16 -9.07
C LYS A 203 15.81 -4.82 -9.63
N GLU A 204 15.08 -3.88 -9.02
CA GLU A 204 13.78 -3.39 -9.51
C GLU A 204 13.88 -2.83 -10.93
N MET A 205 14.88 -1.98 -11.21
CA MET A 205 15.11 -1.44 -12.56
C MET A 205 15.45 -2.51 -13.60
N LYS A 206 16.13 -3.59 -13.20
CA LYS A 206 16.42 -4.73 -14.10
C LYS A 206 15.17 -5.57 -14.40
N GLN A 207 14.21 -5.63 -13.47
CA GLN A 207 12.95 -6.35 -13.67
C GLN A 207 11.96 -5.57 -14.54
N GLN A 208 11.95 -4.23 -14.47
CA GLN A 208 11.09 -3.39 -15.34
C GLN A 208 11.55 -3.33 -16.81
N ARG A 209 12.76 -3.80 -17.12
CA ARG A 209 13.34 -3.82 -18.49
C ARG A 209 13.18 -5.17 -19.20
N LYS A 210 12.53 -6.15 -18.56
CA LYS A 210 12.21 -7.46 -19.12
C LYS A 210 10.71 -7.56 -19.36
#